data_AF-A0A8H7N8J8-F1
#
_entry.id   AF-A0A8H7N8J8-F1
#
_cell.length_a   1.000
_cell.length_b   1.000
_cell.length_c   1.000
_cell.angle_alpha   90.00
_cell.angle_beta   90.00
_cell.angle_gamma   90.00
#
_symmetry.space_group_name_H-M   'P 1'
#
loop_
_entity.id
_entity.type
_entity.pdbx_description
1 polymer ?
#
loop_
_entity_poly.entity_id
_entity_poly.type
_entity_poly.pdbx_seq_one_letter_code
_entity_poly.pdbx_strand_id
1 'polypeptide(L)'
;MGKQFTLAEVAQHNTKDNLYIVLRGKVYDLTPFVDDHPGSAEILIDAAGQDCTEAYEDAGHSDEANEILPELEIGTVSVLNPLAEASLVPQVTTNGVEKVKEIASGVLKPDVFQEFELHQKTEISHNVAIYQFKLPTEESILGLPIGQHISIGAMLTQPDGTVKEIIRSYTPISGDHQPGYFDLLIKVYPQGNITQHLAGLKLGNSIRVRGPKGAFTYTKNMVRHFGMIAGGTGFTPMLQIIRAIIRGRPEDDKTEVDLIFANVNEHDILLREDLEQISKTDNGIRIHHVLNNPPENWSGGVGFVNSDMISRWLPKPAPDVKILLCGPPPMISAMKKTTESLGFNKARPASKLEDQVFSF
;
A
#
# COMPACT_ATOMS: atom_id res chain seq x y z
N MET A 1 -4.87 -37.68 11.53
CA MET A 1 -5.57 -36.38 11.56
C MET A 1 -4.54 -35.33 11.94
N GLY A 2 -4.17 -34.44 11.02
CA GLY A 2 -3.20 -33.37 11.27
C GLY A 2 -3.76 -32.33 12.24
N LYS A 3 -2.89 -31.61 12.93
CA LYS A 3 -3.25 -30.53 13.84
C LYS A 3 -3.98 -29.43 13.05
N GLN A 4 -5.09 -28.92 13.57
CA GLN A 4 -5.80 -27.79 12.96
C GLN A 4 -5.36 -26.49 13.64
N PHE A 5 -5.19 -25.44 12.83
CA PHE A 5 -4.86 -24.10 13.26
C PHE A 5 -5.91 -23.11 12.74
N THR A 6 -6.11 -22.01 13.45
CA THR A 6 -6.77 -20.80 12.94
C THR A 6 -5.72 -19.85 12.39
N LEU A 7 -6.10 -18.93 11.50
CA LEU A 7 -5.18 -17.88 11.03
C LEU A 7 -4.68 -16.99 12.19
N ALA A 8 -5.50 -16.79 13.21
CA ALA A 8 -5.11 -16.03 14.42
C ALA A 8 -4.03 -16.76 15.24
N GLU A 9 -4.08 -18.09 15.31
CA GLU A 9 -3.01 -18.89 15.93
C GLU A 9 -1.73 -18.82 15.11
N VAL A 10 -1.80 -18.98 13.78
CA VAL A 10 -0.62 -18.85 12.91
C VAL A 10 0.03 -17.47 13.04
N ALA A 11 -0.76 -16.40 13.12
CA ALA A 11 -0.26 -15.03 13.27
C ALA A 11 0.56 -14.77 14.55
N GLN A 12 0.49 -15.64 15.55
CA GLN A 12 1.31 -15.57 16.77
C GLN A 12 2.75 -16.09 16.54
N HIS A 13 2.99 -16.81 15.45
CA HIS A 13 4.29 -17.37 15.09
C HIS A 13 4.96 -16.51 14.00
N ASN A 14 5.32 -15.29 14.38
CA ASN A 14 5.72 -14.21 13.48
C ASN A 14 7.17 -13.70 13.68
N THR A 15 8.07 -14.53 14.22
CA THR A 15 9.45 -14.14 14.52
C THR A 15 10.44 -15.16 13.96
N LYS A 16 11.73 -14.79 13.81
CA LYS A 16 12.77 -15.69 13.30
C LYS A 16 12.84 -17.03 14.04
N ASP A 17 12.77 -17.00 15.37
CA ASP A 17 12.90 -18.18 16.24
C ASP A 17 11.55 -18.89 16.50
N ASN A 18 10.47 -18.42 15.86
CA ASN A 18 9.13 -18.97 15.96
C ASN A 18 8.31 -18.52 14.74
N LEU A 19 8.50 -19.21 13.60
CA LEU A 19 8.09 -18.75 12.27
C LEU A 19 7.17 -19.75 11.58
N TYR A 20 5.87 -19.50 11.59
CA TYR A 20 4.92 -20.28 10.80
C TYR A 20 4.42 -19.50 9.61
N ILE A 21 4.15 -20.20 8.51
CA ILE A 21 3.44 -19.63 7.37
C ILE A 21 2.31 -20.56 6.93
N VAL A 22 1.34 -20.01 6.22
CA VAL A 22 0.33 -20.81 5.50
C VAL A 22 0.69 -20.84 4.02
N LEU A 23 0.77 -22.03 3.45
CA LEU A 23 0.83 -22.24 2.00
C LEU A 23 -0.28 -23.22 1.61
N ARG A 24 -1.13 -22.83 0.67
CA ARG A 24 -2.19 -23.68 0.10
C ARG A 24 -3.07 -24.33 1.18
N GLY A 25 -3.37 -23.59 2.25
CA GLY A 25 -4.21 -24.04 3.38
C GLY A 25 -3.53 -24.99 4.36
N LYS A 26 -2.24 -25.28 4.17
CA LYS A 26 -1.39 -26.04 5.09
C LYS A 26 -0.50 -25.09 5.88
N VAL A 27 -0.22 -25.43 7.12
CA VAL A 27 0.64 -24.66 8.02
C VAL A 27 2.00 -25.31 8.07
N TYR A 28 3.05 -24.52 7.86
CA TYR A 28 4.44 -24.96 7.85
C TYR A 28 5.22 -24.25 8.95
N ASP A 29 6.01 -25.00 9.72
CA ASP A 29 6.99 -24.44 10.64
C ASP A 29 8.31 -24.27 9.91
N LEU A 30 8.63 -23.04 9.54
CA LEU A 30 9.89 -22.74 8.85
C LEU A 30 11.02 -22.36 9.79
N THR A 31 10.78 -22.29 11.11
CA THR A 31 11.79 -21.97 12.12
C THR A 31 13.13 -22.71 11.90
N PRO A 32 13.17 -24.04 11.65
CA PRO A 32 14.44 -24.74 11.44
C PRO A 32 15.08 -24.47 10.07
N PHE A 33 14.33 -23.90 9.10
CA PHE A 33 14.76 -23.70 7.72
C PHE A 33 15.08 -22.23 7.39
N VAL A 34 14.77 -21.28 8.29
CA VAL A 34 14.88 -19.83 8.01
C VAL A 34 16.26 -19.43 7.49
N ASP A 35 17.33 -19.92 8.12
CA ASP A 35 18.71 -19.54 7.76
C ASP A 35 19.21 -20.25 6.50
N ASP A 36 18.57 -21.35 6.08
CA ASP A 36 18.93 -22.15 4.91
C ASP A 36 18.12 -21.75 3.66
N HIS A 37 17.20 -20.79 3.78
CA HIS A 37 16.36 -20.35 2.66
C HIS A 37 17.17 -19.62 1.57
N PRO A 38 17.21 -20.14 0.32
CA PRO A 38 18.01 -19.55 -0.77
C PRO A 38 17.60 -18.12 -1.15
N GLY A 39 16.34 -17.74 -0.90
CA GLY A 39 15.81 -16.40 -1.14
C GLY A 39 16.15 -15.37 -0.07
N SER A 40 17.00 -15.71 0.92
CA SER A 40 17.25 -14.98 2.17
C SER A 40 16.21 -15.27 3.27
N ALA A 41 16.71 -15.41 4.50
CA ALA A 41 15.92 -15.50 5.72
C ALA A 41 14.92 -14.34 5.89
N GLU A 42 15.27 -13.15 5.38
CA GLU A 42 14.45 -11.94 5.51
C GLU A 42 13.09 -12.06 4.81
N ILE A 43 13.01 -12.76 3.68
CA ILE A 43 11.74 -12.99 2.97
C ILE A 43 10.78 -13.83 3.82
N LEU A 44 11.31 -14.85 4.51
CA LEU A 44 10.50 -15.71 5.36
C LEU A 44 10.03 -14.98 6.62
N ILE A 45 10.87 -14.11 7.18
CA ILE A 45 10.52 -13.28 8.35
C ILE A 45 9.40 -12.29 8.00
N ASP A 46 9.44 -11.66 6.82
CA ASP A 46 8.38 -10.76 6.36
C ASP A 46 7.06 -11.50 6.08
N ALA A 47 7.16 -12.78 5.73
CA ALA A 47 6.04 -13.71 5.51
C ALA A 47 5.51 -14.33 6.82
N ALA A 48 6.21 -14.16 7.94
CA ALA A 48 5.93 -14.88 9.18
C ALA A 48 4.53 -14.56 9.73
N GLY A 49 3.83 -15.60 10.15
CA GLY A 49 2.47 -15.54 10.69
C GLY A 49 1.37 -15.26 9.65
N GLN A 50 1.68 -15.32 8.35
CA GLN A 50 0.75 -14.96 7.27
C GLN A 50 0.47 -16.14 6.33
N ASP A 51 -0.57 -15.99 5.51
CA ASP A 51 -0.75 -16.81 4.32
C ASP A 51 0.06 -16.22 3.18
N CYS A 52 1.06 -16.97 2.73
CA CYS A 52 2.05 -16.54 1.77
C CYS A 52 1.95 -17.35 0.47
N THR A 53 0.82 -18.03 0.25
CA THR A 53 0.61 -18.88 -0.94
C THR A 53 0.91 -18.10 -2.22
N GLU A 54 0.39 -16.88 -2.33
CA GLU A 54 0.57 -16.04 -3.51
C GLU A 54 2.02 -15.55 -3.64
N ALA A 55 2.63 -15.05 -2.56
CA ALA A 55 4.02 -14.61 -2.57
C ALA A 55 4.99 -15.76 -2.92
N TYR A 56 4.69 -16.97 -2.47
CA TYR A 56 5.44 -18.18 -2.79
C TYR A 56 5.28 -18.58 -4.27
N GLU A 57 4.09 -18.46 -4.84
CA GLU A 57 3.83 -18.77 -6.25
C GLU A 57 4.41 -17.71 -7.20
N ASP A 58 4.29 -16.42 -6.86
CA ASP A 58 4.83 -15.29 -7.63
C ASP A 58 6.36 -15.26 -7.66
N ALA A 59 7.01 -15.74 -6.59
CA ALA A 59 8.46 -15.85 -6.52
C ALA A 59 9.02 -16.94 -7.46
N GLY A 60 8.17 -17.84 -7.99
CA GLY A 60 8.58 -18.87 -8.94
C GLY A 60 9.53 -19.92 -8.34
N HIS A 61 9.26 -20.38 -7.12
CA HIS A 61 10.06 -21.41 -6.46
C HIS A 61 10.15 -22.70 -7.30
N SER A 62 11.34 -23.31 -7.34
CA SER A 62 11.62 -24.51 -8.15
C SER A 62 10.96 -25.78 -7.59
N ASP A 63 10.95 -26.86 -8.38
CA ASP A 63 10.38 -28.13 -7.95
C ASP A 63 11.10 -28.69 -6.70
N GLU A 64 12.40 -28.45 -6.57
CA GLU A 64 13.20 -28.83 -5.40
C GLU A 64 12.77 -28.10 -4.12
N ALA A 65 12.30 -26.85 -4.23
CA ALA A 65 11.74 -26.11 -3.09
C ALA A 65 10.38 -26.67 -2.64
N ASN A 66 9.62 -27.31 -3.54
CA ASN A 66 8.38 -27.97 -3.19
C ASN A 66 8.60 -29.33 -2.53
N GLU A 67 9.74 -29.98 -2.78
CA GLU A 67 10.08 -31.29 -2.20
C GLU A 67 10.38 -31.23 -0.70
N ILE A 68 10.82 -30.08 -0.17
CA ILE A 68 11.10 -29.90 1.27
C ILE A 68 9.85 -29.58 2.11
N LEU A 69 8.79 -29.06 1.48
CA LEU A 69 7.58 -28.62 2.18
C LEU A 69 6.92 -29.70 3.05
N PRO A 70 6.78 -30.97 2.61
CA PRO A 70 6.14 -32.01 3.41
C PRO A 70 6.83 -32.25 4.76
N GLU A 71 8.14 -32.01 4.87
CA GLU A 71 8.90 -32.19 6.12
C GLU A 71 8.65 -31.06 7.13
N LEU A 72 8.24 -29.90 6.64
CA LEU A 72 7.98 -28.69 7.43
C LEU A 72 6.49 -28.53 7.78
N GLU A 73 5.60 -29.37 7.24
CA GLU A 73 4.16 -29.31 7.46
C GLU A 73 3.79 -29.74 8.88
N ILE A 74 3.11 -28.85 9.61
CA ILE A 74 2.68 -29.09 10.99
C ILE A 74 1.16 -29.20 11.14
N GLY A 75 0.39 -28.87 10.10
CA GLY A 75 -1.07 -28.97 10.14
C GLY A 75 -1.78 -28.26 9.01
N THR A 76 -3.08 -28.00 9.20
CA THR A 76 -3.94 -27.30 8.23
C THR A 76 -4.75 -26.20 8.89
N VAL A 77 -5.19 -25.22 8.11
CA VAL A 77 -6.06 -24.15 8.60
C VAL A 77 -7.52 -24.60 8.61
N SER A 78 -8.21 -24.44 9.74
CA SER A 78 -9.63 -24.77 9.91
C SER A 78 -10.52 -23.67 9.34
N VAL A 79 -11.36 -24.02 8.38
CA VAL A 79 -12.38 -23.12 7.81
C VAL A 79 -13.68 -23.32 8.60
N LEU A 80 -13.83 -22.67 9.75
CA LEU A 80 -15.14 -22.59 10.43
C LEU A 80 -15.59 -21.13 10.62
N ASN A 81 -16.82 -20.95 10.16
CA ASN A 81 -17.59 -19.73 9.93
C ASN A 81 -18.15 -19.14 11.24
N PRO A 82 -17.97 -17.85 11.57
CA PRO A 82 -18.71 -17.20 12.64
C PRO A 82 -19.70 -16.15 12.09
N LEU A 83 -20.85 -16.64 11.65
CA LEU A 83 -22.11 -15.90 11.68
C LEU A 83 -22.96 -16.49 12.82
N ALA A 84 -22.86 -15.94 14.03
CA ALA A 84 -23.87 -15.96 15.10
C ALA A 84 -23.26 -15.51 16.43
N GLU A 85 -23.62 -14.30 16.89
CA GLU A 85 -24.38 -14.06 18.14
C GLU A 85 -24.28 -12.58 18.52
N ALA A 86 -25.43 -11.92 18.47
CA ALA A 86 -25.68 -10.67 19.15
C ALA A 86 -26.40 -10.98 20.46
N SER A 87 -26.04 -10.27 21.54
CA SER A 87 -26.92 -9.55 22.49
C SER A 87 -26.54 -9.68 23.97
N LEU A 88 -26.81 -8.58 24.72
CA LEU A 88 -26.98 -8.43 26.19
C LEU A 88 -25.68 -8.36 27.06
N VAL A 89 -25.39 -7.41 27.97
CA VAL A 89 -25.96 -6.20 28.66
C VAL A 89 -24.73 -5.53 29.42
N PRO A 90 -24.80 -4.47 30.30
CA PRO A 90 -25.76 -3.39 30.56
C PRO A 90 -25.16 -1.96 30.63
N GLN A 91 -26.09 -1.00 30.74
CA GLN A 91 -25.92 0.44 30.92
C GLN A 91 -25.08 0.82 32.15
N VAL A 92 -24.25 1.86 31.99
CA VAL A 92 -23.82 2.73 33.10
C VAL A 92 -24.13 4.18 32.72
N THR A 93 -24.93 4.81 33.57
CA THR A 93 -25.28 6.22 33.56
C THR A 93 -24.16 7.07 34.12
N THR A 94 -23.81 8.17 33.44
CA THR A 94 -23.48 9.45 34.10
C THR A 94 -23.86 10.62 33.20
N ASN A 95 -24.68 11.51 33.75
CA ASN A 95 -25.16 12.76 33.16
C ASN A 95 -24.07 13.84 33.10
N GLY A 96 -24.06 14.62 32.00
CA GLY A 96 -23.61 16.02 31.87
C GLY A 96 -22.11 16.26 32.11
N VAL A 97 -21.37 17.14 31.42
CA VAL A 97 -21.58 18.37 30.65
C VAL A 97 -20.26 18.48 29.87
N GLU A 98 -20.18 18.67 28.55
CA GLU A 98 -20.24 19.96 27.85
C GLU A 98 -19.94 19.68 26.36
N LYS A 99 -20.63 20.38 25.44
CA LYS A 99 -20.45 20.26 23.99
C LYS A 99 -19.07 20.74 23.57
N VAL A 100 -18.13 19.82 23.39
CA VAL A 100 -17.01 20.02 22.47
C VAL A 100 -17.53 19.67 21.08
N LYS A 101 -17.48 20.60 20.13
CA LYS A 101 -17.70 20.30 18.71
C LYS A 101 -16.65 19.26 18.31
N GLU A 102 -17.07 18.01 18.27
CA GLU A 102 -16.28 16.88 17.80
C GLU A 102 -15.93 17.16 16.34
N ILE A 103 -14.65 17.41 16.07
CA ILE A 103 -14.11 17.36 14.71
C ILE A 103 -14.44 15.95 14.24
N ALA A 104 -15.25 15.83 13.18
CA ALA A 104 -15.84 14.56 12.76
C ALA A 104 -14.78 13.44 12.76
N SER A 105 -14.92 12.48 13.68
CA SER A 105 -14.09 11.28 13.66
C SER A 105 -14.31 10.59 12.31
N GLY A 106 -13.23 10.32 11.58
CA GLY A 106 -13.26 9.62 10.31
C GLY A 106 -14.16 8.39 10.30
N VAL A 107 -14.71 8.05 9.14
CA VAL A 107 -15.60 6.88 9.03
C VAL A 107 -14.85 5.54 9.07
N LEU A 108 -13.55 5.54 8.80
CA LEU A 108 -12.72 4.35 8.68
C LEU A 108 -12.53 3.62 10.02
N LYS A 109 -12.72 2.29 10.00
CA LYS A 109 -12.43 1.38 11.11
C LYS A 109 -11.24 0.46 10.79
N PRO A 110 -10.15 0.47 11.59
CA PRO A 110 -8.91 -0.24 11.23
C PRO A 110 -9.11 -1.72 10.94
N ASP A 111 -9.92 -2.39 11.75
CA ASP A 111 -10.00 -3.85 11.75
C ASP A 111 -11.36 -4.38 11.30
N VAL A 112 -12.27 -3.50 10.91
CA VAL A 112 -13.64 -3.85 10.50
C VAL A 112 -13.85 -3.43 9.05
N PHE A 113 -14.20 -4.40 8.21
CA PHE A 113 -14.63 -4.10 6.85
C PHE A 113 -15.98 -3.38 6.84
N GLN A 114 -16.04 -2.28 6.11
CA GLN A 114 -17.20 -1.44 5.88
C GLN A 114 -17.50 -1.40 4.38
N GLU A 115 -18.75 -1.19 4.03
CA GLU A 115 -19.17 -1.13 2.63
C GLU A 115 -19.30 0.32 2.17
N PHE A 116 -18.75 0.60 0.98
CA PHE A 116 -18.84 1.91 0.35
C PHE A 116 -19.35 1.77 -1.08
N GLU A 117 -20.44 2.45 -1.39
CA GLU A 117 -21.14 2.39 -2.68
C GLU A 117 -20.39 3.19 -3.75
N LEU A 118 -20.15 2.56 -4.90
CA LEU A 118 -19.64 3.22 -6.11
C LEU A 118 -20.72 4.16 -6.67
N HIS A 119 -20.48 5.46 -6.58
CA HIS A 119 -21.38 6.48 -7.09
C HIS A 119 -21.08 6.84 -8.54
N GLN A 120 -19.80 6.97 -8.88
CA GLN A 120 -19.35 7.46 -10.16
C GLN A 120 -18.06 6.75 -10.59
N LYS A 121 -17.94 6.51 -11.89
CA LYS A 121 -16.72 6.01 -12.54
C LYS A 121 -16.39 6.93 -13.70
N THR A 122 -15.18 7.46 -13.72
CA THR A 122 -14.67 8.32 -14.78
C THR A 122 -13.49 7.64 -15.45
N GLU A 123 -13.65 7.26 -16.72
CA GLU A 123 -12.58 6.65 -17.50
C GLU A 123 -11.55 7.72 -17.88
N ILE A 124 -10.27 7.45 -17.57
CA ILE A 124 -9.14 8.34 -17.83
C ILE A 124 -8.38 7.85 -19.07
N SER A 125 -8.20 6.53 -19.19
CA SER A 125 -7.58 5.90 -20.33
C SER A 125 -8.12 4.48 -20.52
N HIS A 126 -7.62 3.76 -21.54
CA HIS A 126 -8.04 2.38 -21.85
C HIS A 126 -7.94 1.39 -20.67
N ASN A 127 -7.08 1.66 -19.69
CA ASN A 127 -6.89 0.80 -18.51
C ASN A 127 -6.84 1.58 -17.20
N VAL A 128 -7.24 2.85 -17.16
CA VAL A 128 -7.26 3.67 -15.95
C VAL A 128 -8.61 4.34 -15.79
N ALA A 129 -9.17 4.27 -14.58
CA ALA A 129 -10.36 5.03 -14.22
C ALA A 129 -10.28 5.53 -12.78
N ILE A 130 -11.00 6.62 -12.52
CA ILE A 130 -11.27 7.13 -11.17
C ILE A 130 -12.64 6.60 -10.73
N TYR A 131 -12.67 6.02 -9.53
CA TYR A 131 -13.85 5.44 -8.90
C TYR A 131 -14.17 6.24 -7.65
N GLN A 132 -15.33 6.89 -7.64
CA GLN A 132 -15.82 7.70 -6.53
C GLN A 132 -16.81 6.89 -5.69
N PHE A 133 -16.47 6.70 -4.42
CA PHE A 133 -17.28 5.96 -3.46
C PHE A 133 -17.90 6.90 -2.44
N LYS A 134 -19.20 6.72 -2.14
CA LYS A 134 -19.92 7.56 -1.17
C LYS A 134 -19.45 7.26 0.24
N LEU A 135 -19.35 8.31 1.04
CA LEU A 135 -19.32 8.21 2.49
C LEU A 135 -20.77 8.20 3.05
N PRO A 136 -20.98 7.86 4.33
CA PRO A 136 -22.31 7.73 4.92
C PRO A 136 -23.19 9.00 4.81
N THR A 137 -22.59 10.19 4.85
CA THR A 137 -23.27 11.48 4.67
C THR A 137 -22.41 12.42 3.82
N GLU A 138 -22.99 13.49 3.27
CA GLU A 138 -22.28 14.50 2.48
C GLU A 138 -21.22 15.28 3.29
N GLU A 139 -21.36 15.31 4.62
CA GLU A 139 -20.43 15.95 5.55
C GLU A 139 -19.40 14.98 6.16
N SER A 140 -19.56 13.68 5.92
CA SER A 140 -18.64 12.68 6.43
C SER A 140 -17.27 12.82 5.78
N ILE A 141 -16.19 12.60 6.53
CA ILE A 141 -14.83 12.50 6.01
C ILE A 141 -14.32 11.06 6.12
N LEU A 142 -13.40 10.68 5.23
CA LEU A 142 -12.81 9.34 5.27
C LEU A 142 -12.01 9.14 6.57
N GLY A 143 -11.25 10.18 6.96
CA GLY A 143 -10.37 10.18 8.12
C GLY A 143 -9.19 9.26 7.95
N LEU A 144 -8.54 9.35 6.78
CA LEU A 144 -7.33 8.64 6.46
C LEU A 144 -6.13 9.54 6.75
N PRO A 145 -5.29 9.24 7.77
CA PRO A 145 -4.07 10.00 8.02
C PRO A 145 -3.16 10.03 6.78
N ILE A 146 -2.51 11.17 6.53
CA ILE A 146 -1.67 11.36 5.34
C ILE A 146 -0.46 10.42 5.39
N GLY A 147 -0.30 9.60 4.36
CA GLY A 147 0.70 8.53 4.26
C GLY A 147 0.19 7.15 4.67
N GLN A 148 -1.05 7.05 5.15
CA GLN A 148 -1.73 5.78 5.35
C GLN A 148 -2.61 5.44 4.15
N HIS A 149 -3.01 4.18 4.06
CA HIS A 149 -3.83 3.63 2.99
C HIS A 149 -5.04 2.86 3.54
N ILE A 150 -5.94 2.47 2.65
CA ILE A 150 -7.06 1.57 2.94
C ILE A 150 -6.78 0.18 2.38
N SER A 151 -7.40 -0.85 2.97
CA SER A 151 -7.40 -2.21 2.44
C SER A 151 -8.77 -2.54 1.84
N ILE A 152 -8.79 -2.93 0.57
CA ILE A 152 -9.98 -3.42 -0.12
C ILE A 152 -9.96 -4.95 -0.10
N GLY A 153 -11.04 -5.56 0.36
CA GLY A 153 -11.21 -7.01 0.40
C GLY A 153 -12.28 -7.49 -0.57
N ALA A 154 -12.03 -8.58 -1.29
CA ALA A 154 -13.04 -9.24 -2.12
C ALA A 154 -12.92 -10.76 -2.02
N MET A 155 -14.07 -11.45 -1.98
CA MET A 155 -14.13 -12.91 -2.11
C MET A 155 -14.10 -13.25 -3.60
N LEU A 156 -13.00 -13.84 -4.07
CA LEU A 156 -12.77 -14.10 -5.50
C LEU A 156 -12.57 -15.60 -5.76
N THR A 157 -13.28 -16.11 -6.77
CA THR A 157 -13.12 -17.47 -7.27
C THR A 157 -11.78 -17.60 -7.99
N GLN A 158 -10.99 -18.59 -7.58
CA GLN A 158 -9.69 -18.92 -8.15
C GLN A 158 -9.84 -19.89 -9.33
N PRO A 159 -8.80 -20.07 -10.17
CA PRO A 159 -8.84 -20.99 -11.32
C PRO A 159 -9.17 -22.45 -10.95
N ASP A 160 -8.84 -22.87 -9.73
CA ASP A 160 -9.14 -24.19 -9.18
C ASP A 160 -10.60 -24.35 -8.67
N GLY A 161 -11.41 -23.29 -8.77
CA GLY A 161 -12.80 -23.26 -8.31
C GLY A 161 -12.97 -22.90 -6.83
N THR A 162 -11.89 -22.76 -6.05
CA THR A 162 -11.96 -22.32 -4.66
C THR A 162 -12.29 -20.83 -4.56
N VAL A 163 -12.88 -20.39 -3.45
CA VAL A 163 -13.11 -18.95 -3.17
C VAL A 163 -12.13 -18.52 -2.10
N LYS A 164 -11.34 -17.47 -2.39
CA LYS A 164 -10.39 -16.89 -1.44
C LYS A 164 -10.69 -15.41 -1.20
N GLU A 165 -10.49 -14.95 0.03
CA GLU A 165 -10.49 -13.52 0.32
C GLU A 165 -9.16 -12.92 -0.12
N ILE A 166 -9.21 -12.06 -1.13
CA ILE A 166 -8.05 -11.31 -1.60
C ILE A 166 -8.14 -9.89 -1.02
N ILE A 167 -7.06 -9.42 -0.42
CA ILE A 167 -6.95 -8.08 0.17
C ILE A 167 -5.81 -7.32 -0.51
N ARG A 168 -6.09 -6.08 -0.92
CA ARG A 168 -5.09 -5.20 -1.54
C ARG A 168 -5.16 -3.79 -0.99
N SER A 169 -4.00 -3.14 -0.92
CA SER A 169 -3.87 -1.76 -0.44
C SER A 169 -4.09 -0.75 -1.55
N TYR A 170 -4.82 0.32 -1.23
CA TYR A 170 -5.07 1.45 -2.13
C TYR A 170 -4.94 2.75 -1.36
N THR A 171 -4.31 3.75 -1.97
CA THR A 171 -4.28 5.11 -1.41
C THR A 171 -5.24 5.99 -2.19
N PRO A 172 -6.32 6.49 -1.55
CA PRO A 172 -7.22 7.45 -2.17
C PRO A 172 -6.47 8.69 -2.67
N ILE A 173 -6.93 9.23 -3.80
CA ILE A 173 -6.39 10.46 -4.38
C ILE A 173 -7.14 11.71 -3.90
N SER A 174 -8.34 11.55 -3.33
CA SER A 174 -9.05 12.60 -2.58
C SER A 174 -8.56 12.67 -1.12
N GLY A 175 -9.01 13.67 -0.36
CA GLY A 175 -8.72 13.73 1.07
C GLY A 175 -9.82 14.46 1.85
N ASP A 176 -9.71 14.49 3.17
CA ASP A 176 -10.78 14.91 4.10
C ASP A 176 -11.32 16.36 3.92
N HIS A 177 -10.60 17.21 3.18
CA HIS A 177 -11.08 18.52 2.73
C HIS A 177 -12.22 18.45 1.68
N GLN A 178 -12.49 17.26 1.14
CA GLN A 178 -13.57 16.94 0.22
C GLN A 178 -14.50 15.92 0.89
N PRO A 179 -15.47 16.37 1.71
CA PRO A 179 -16.35 15.45 2.43
C PRO A 179 -17.35 14.77 1.48
N GLY A 180 -17.98 13.71 1.96
CA GLY A 180 -19.05 13.01 1.26
C GLY A 180 -18.60 11.86 0.36
N TYR A 181 -17.32 11.80 -0.02
CA TYR A 181 -16.82 10.75 -0.90
C TYR A 181 -15.32 10.49 -0.72
N PHE A 182 -14.84 9.40 -1.33
CA PHE A 182 -13.42 9.25 -1.63
C PHE A 182 -13.18 8.67 -3.03
N ASP A 183 -12.07 9.05 -3.64
CA ASP A 183 -11.71 8.68 -5.00
C ASP A 183 -10.52 7.72 -5.03
N LEU A 184 -10.68 6.62 -5.77
CA LEU A 184 -9.59 5.70 -6.10
C LEU A 184 -9.23 5.82 -7.57
N LEU A 185 -7.97 6.11 -7.87
CA LEU A 185 -7.42 5.97 -9.21
C LEU A 185 -6.88 4.56 -9.36
N ILE A 186 -7.50 3.79 -10.26
CA ILE A 186 -7.18 2.37 -10.43
C ILE A 186 -6.73 2.14 -11.87
N LYS A 187 -5.52 1.58 -12.00
CA LYS A 187 -5.06 0.97 -13.24
C LYS A 187 -5.46 -0.51 -13.24
N VAL A 188 -6.17 -0.94 -14.27
CA VAL A 188 -6.66 -2.31 -14.43
C VAL A 188 -5.59 -3.16 -15.10
N TYR A 189 -5.18 -4.24 -14.42
CA TYR A 189 -4.24 -5.21 -14.96
C TYR A 189 -4.99 -6.44 -15.48
N PRO A 190 -4.68 -6.97 -16.68
CA PRO A 190 -5.36 -8.14 -17.23
C PRO A 190 -5.41 -9.36 -16.30
N GLN A 191 -4.32 -9.61 -15.56
CA GLN A 191 -4.22 -10.71 -14.59
C GLN A 191 -4.46 -10.26 -13.15
N GLY A 192 -4.92 -9.02 -12.91
CA GLY A 192 -5.04 -8.47 -11.56
C GLY A 192 -6.36 -8.85 -10.90
N ASN A 193 -6.30 -9.58 -9.78
CA ASN A 193 -7.47 -10.03 -9.01
C ASN A 193 -8.43 -8.88 -8.63
N ILE A 194 -8.02 -8.01 -7.69
CA ILE A 194 -8.87 -6.92 -7.20
C ILE A 194 -9.11 -5.87 -8.30
N THR A 195 -8.14 -5.59 -9.16
CA THR A 195 -8.35 -4.58 -10.20
C THR A 195 -9.38 -5.01 -11.24
N GLN A 196 -9.46 -6.30 -11.59
CA GLN A 196 -10.52 -6.82 -12.46
C GLN A 196 -11.87 -6.84 -11.74
N HIS A 197 -11.90 -7.19 -10.46
CA HIS A 197 -13.10 -7.11 -9.63
C HIS A 197 -13.67 -5.68 -9.61
N LEU A 198 -12.82 -4.67 -9.36
CA LEU A 198 -13.21 -3.26 -9.36
C LEU A 198 -13.60 -2.77 -10.76
N ALA A 199 -12.94 -3.26 -11.81
CA ALA A 199 -13.28 -2.94 -13.20
C ALA A 199 -14.71 -3.37 -13.57
N GLY A 200 -15.16 -4.50 -13.03
CA GLY A 200 -16.48 -5.07 -13.27
C GLY A 200 -17.63 -4.47 -12.44
N LEU A 201 -17.34 -3.58 -11.49
CA LEU A 201 -18.38 -2.94 -10.67
C LEU A 201 -19.30 -2.06 -11.51
N LYS A 202 -20.60 -2.13 -11.20
CA LYS A 202 -21.61 -1.21 -11.70
C LYS A 202 -21.89 -0.12 -10.66
N LEU A 203 -22.39 1.02 -11.10
CA LEU A 203 -22.86 2.06 -10.19
C LEU A 203 -23.90 1.50 -9.23
N GLY A 204 -23.82 1.90 -7.96
CA GLY A 204 -24.63 1.35 -6.87
C GLY A 204 -24.08 0.05 -6.26
N ASN A 205 -23.02 -0.57 -6.81
CA ASN A 205 -22.34 -1.68 -6.15
C ASN A 205 -21.37 -1.17 -5.08
N SER A 206 -21.18 -1.96 -4.02
CA SER A 206 -20.27 -1.60 -2.93
C SER A 206 -18.95 -2.35 -2.99
N ILE A 207 -17.91 -1.75 -2.42
CA ILE A 207 -16.65 -2.41 -2.09
C ILE A 207 -16.53 -2.57 -0.58
N ARG A 208 -15.82 -3.62 -0.13
CA ARG A 208 -15.48 -3.81 1.29
C ARG A 208 -14.12 -3.17 1.57
N VAL A 209 -14.09 -2.23 2.50
CA VAL A 209 -12.91 -1.44 2.88
C VAL A 209 -12.68 -1.50 4.38
N ARG A 210 -11.44 -1.66 4.82
CA ARG A 210 -11.02 -1.37 6.20
C ARG A 210 -9.80 -0.46 6.20
N GLY A 211 -9.60 0.27 7.29
CA GLY A 211 -8.47 1.19 7.42
C GLY A 211 -8.67 2.16 8.57
N PRO A 212 -7.73 3.06 8.82
CA PRO A 212 -6.50 3.21 8.06
C PRO A 212 -5.47 2.11 8.36
N LYS A 213 -4.52 1.90 7.44
CA LYS A 213 -3.38 0.97 7.55
C LYS A 213 -2.08 1.66 7.13
N GLY A 214 -0.97 1.16 7.63
CA GLY A 214 0.38 1.68 7.34
C GLY A 214 0.98 2.48 8.50
N ALA A 215 2.31 2.49 8.56
CA ALA A 215 3.06 3.12 9.66
C ALA A 215 3.41 4.59 9.41
N PHE A 216 3.30 5.06 8.16
CA PHE A 216 3.65 6.44 7.84
C PHE A 216 2.55 7.40 8.26
N THR A 217 2.91 8.55 8.82
CA THR A 217 1.99 9.67 9.01
C THR A 217 2.74 10.97 8.81
N TYR A 218 2.37 11.70 7.77
CA TYR A 218 2.96 13.00 7.47
C TYR A 218 2.50 14.05 8.49
N THR A 219 3.44 14.87 8.94
CA THR A 219 3.16 16.12 9.65
C THR A 219 3.96 17.25 9.01
N LYS A 220 3.38 18.45 9.02
CA LYS A 220 3.98 19.66 8.44
C LYS A 220 5.43 19.84 8.91
N ASN A 221 6.35 20.07 7.97
CA ASN A 221 7.78 20.28 8.24
C ASN A 221 8.48 19.11 8.97
N MET A 222 7.95 17.87 8.93
CA MET A 222 8.57 16.74 9.62
C MET A 222 9.99 16.42 9.12
N VAL A 223 10.29 16.81 7.89
CA VAL A 223 11.61 16.80 7.28
C VAL A 223 11.73 18.06 6.42
N ARG A 224 12.96 18.48 6.13
CA ARG A 224 13.19 19.60 5.20
C ARG A 224 12.83 19.20 3.78
N HIS A 225 13.13 17.96 3.39
CA HIS A 225 13.05 17.55 1.98
C HIS A 225 12.77 16.05 1.83
N PHE A 226 11.76 15.69 1.04
CA PHE A 226 11.54 14.34 0.56
C PHE A 226 12.19 14.10 -0.81
N GLY A 227 12.95 13.01 -0.94
CA GLY A 227 13.18 12.38 -2.23
C GLY A 227 12.17 11.25 -2.43
N MET A 228 11.36 11.28 -3.47
CA MET A 228 10.34 10.24 -3.71
C MET A 228 10.70 9.46 -4.96
N ILE A 229 10.52 8.13 -4.94
CA ILE A 229 10.67 7.27 -6.10
C ILE A 229 9.42 6.41 -6.24
N ALA A 230 8.65 6.65 -7.30
CA ALA A 230 7.39 5.97 -7.55
C ALA A 230 7.40 5.21 -8.88
N GLY A 231 6.78 4.02 -8.91
CA GLY A 231 6.55 3.25 -10.13
C GLY A 231 5.07 2.99 -10.37
N GLY A 232 4.54 3.37 -11.54
CA GLY A 232 3.15 3.10 -11.90
C GLY A 232 2.14 3.67 -10.88
N THR A 233 1.22 2.84 -10.37
CA THR A 233 0.23 3.26 -9.36
C THR A 233 0.83 3.55 -7.98
N GLY A 234 2.10 3.21 -7.75
CA GLY A 234 2.86 3.57 -6.55
C GLY A 234 3.07 5.08 -6.36
N PHE A 235 2.65 5.92 -7.32
CA PHE A 235 2.65 7.36 -7.13
C PHE A 235 1.53 7.86 -6.22
N THR A 236 0.47 7.08 -5.97
CA THR A 236 -0.71 7.54 -5.20
C THR A 236 -0.39 7.91 -3.73
N PRO A 237 0.44 7.16 -2.97
CA PRO A 237 0.96 7.64 -1.68
C PRO A 237 1.76 8.94 -1.78
N MET A 238 2.57 9.09 -2.84
CA MET A 238 3.37 10.29 -3.07
C MET A 238 2.46 11.50 -3.31
N LEU A 239 1.45 11.34 -4.15
CA LEU A 239 0.46 12.38 -4.45
C LEU A 239 -0.30 12.83 -3.20
N GLN A 240 -0.66 11.89 -2.31
CA GLN A 240 -1.34 12.20 -1.05
C GLN A 240 -0.49 13.14 -0.17
N ILE A 241 0.81 12.85 -0.06
CA ILE A 241 1.76 13.68 0.70
C ILE A 241 2.00 15.03 0.00
N ILE A 242 2.26 15.04 -1.31
CA ILE A 242 2.47 16.26 -2.09
C ILE A 242 1.27 17.21 -1.95
N ARG A 243 0.04 16.70 -2.10
CA ARG A 243 -1.19 17.50 -1.94
C ARG A 243 -1.34 18.02 -0.51
N ALA A 244 -0.92 17.26 0.51
CA ALA A 244 -0.94 17.72 1.90
C ALA A 244 0.06 18.86 2.13
N ILE A 245 1.28 18.75 1.61
CA ILE A 245 2.31 19.81 1.66
C ILE A 245 1.77 21.09 1.00
N ILE A 246 1.21 20.98 -0.20
CA ILE A 246 0.66 22.13 -0.95
C ILE A 246 -0.47 22.82 -0.15
N ARG A 247 -1.40 22.04 0.43
CA ARG A 247 -2.45 22.60 1.31
C ARG A 247 -1.88 23.24 2.56
N GLY A 248 -0.73 22.76 3.06
CA GLY A 248 -0.03 23.30 4.22
C GLY A 248 0.78 24.56 3.96
N ARG A 249 1.02 24.96 2.70
CA ARG A 249 1.83 26.16 2.36
C ARG A 249 1.35 27.44 3.06
N PRO A 250 0.03 27.77 3.12
CA PRO A 250 -0.45 28.95 3.84
C PRO A 250 -0.15 28.92 5.34
N GLU A 251 0.11 27.74 5.89
CA GLU A 251 0.47 27.53 7.29
C GLU A 251 1.97 27.30 7.51
N ASP A 252 2.80 27.79 6.59
CA ASP A 252 4.27 27.71 6.66
C ASP A 252 4.85 26.28 6.55
N ASP A 253 4.18 25.40 5.78
CA ASP A 253 4.81 24.16 5.34
C ASP A 253 5.88 24.45 4.27
N LYS A 254 7.14 24.27 4.63
CA LYS A 254 8.33 24.54 3.81
C LYS A 254 8.93 23.28 3.22
N THR A 255 8.29 22.12 3.42
CA THR A 255 8.80 20.84 2.95
C THR A 255 9.00 20.87 1.43
N GLU A 256 10.19 20.50 0.98
CA GLU A 256 10.49 20.31 -0.45
C GLU A 256 10.28 18.86 -0.89
N VAL A 257 10.01 18.65 -2.17
CA VAL A 257 9.86 17.33 -2.79
C VAL A 257 10.57 17.30 -4.14
N ASP A 258 11.45 16.32 -4.31
CA ASP A 258 11.92 15.84 -5.60
C ASP A 258 11.35 14.44 -5.83
N LEU A 259 10.51 14.25 -6.86
CA LEU A 259 9.89 12.97 -7.21
C LEU A 259 10.48 12.43 -8.51
N ILE A 260 11.05 11.23 -8.48
CA ILE A 260 11.29 10.41 -9.67
C ILE A 260 10.05 9.53 -9.90
N PHE A 261 9.35 9.76 -11.01
CA PHE A 261 8.17 8.98 -11.40
C PHE A 261 8.48 8.12 -12.63
N ALA A 262 8.59 6.81 -12.41
CA ALA A 262 9.00 5.83 -13.41
C ALA A 262 7.80 5.05 -13.98
N ASN A 263 7.73 4.96 -15.32
CA ASN A 263 6.70 4.25 -16.05
C ASN A 263 7.31 3.51 -17.26
N VAL A 264 6.55 2.60 -17.87
CA VAL A 264 7.02 1.88 -19.06
C VAL A 264 6.93 2.79 -20.28
N ASN A 265 5.74 3.29 -20.62
CA ASN A 265 5.51 4.16 -21.76
C ASN A 265 4.99 5.54 -21.30
N GLU A 266 5.05 6.53 -22.18
CA GLU A 266 4.57 7.89 -21.89
C GLU A 266 3.09 7.94 -21.49
N HIS A 267 2.24 7.17 -22.16
CA HIS A 267 0.80 7.09 -21.86
C HIS A 267 0.49 6.36 -20.54
N ASP A 268 1.49 5.76 -19.88
CA ASP A 268 1.33 5.16 -18.56
C ASP A 268 1.50 6.19 -17.43
N ILE A 269 1.91 7.43 -17.73
CA ILE A 269 2.07 8.50 -16.74
C ILE A 269 0.69 8.94 -16.25
N LEU A 270 0.38 8.59 -15.01
CA LEU A 270 -0.91 8.88 -14.38
C LEU A 270 -0.95 10.35 -13.93
N LEU A 271 -2.06 11.04 -14.23
CA LEU A 271 -2.30 12.44 -13.85
C LEU A 271 -1.19 13.40 -14.32
N ARG A 272 -0.65 13.19 -15.53
CA ARG A 272 0.49 13.96 -16.04
C ARG A 272 0.26 15.46 -16.00
N GLU A 273 -0.86 15.94 -16.51
CA GLU A 273 -1.18 17.36 -16.60
C GLU A 273 -1.27 18.00 -15.21
N ASP A 274 -1.86 17.29 -14.24
CA ASP A 274 -1.92 17.74 -12.84
C ASP A 274 -0.52 17.84 -12.21
N LEU A 275 0.34 16.84 -12.44
CA LEU A 275 1.71 16.81 -11.92
C LEU A 275 2.58 17.92 -12.53
N GLU A 276 2.45 18.15 -13.84
CA GLU A 276 3.11 19.27 -14.52
C GLU A 276 2.64 20.61 -13.96
N GLN A 277 1.34 20.76 -13.68
CA GLN A 277 0.80 21.99 -13.13
C GLN A 277 1.24 22.22 -11.68
N ILE A 278 1.35 21.16 -10.87
CA ILE A 278 1.93 21.24 -9.52
C ILE A 278 3.36 21.79 -9.61
N SER A 279 4.20 21.22 -10.47
CA SER A 279 5.61 21.63 -10.60
C SER A 279 5.77 23.06 -11.11
N LYS A 280 4.81 23.56 -11.92
CA LYS A 280 4.80 24.96 -12.41
C LYS A 280 4.36 25.96 -11.36
N THR A 281 3.55 25.54 -10.39
CA THR A 281 2.91 26.44 -9.42
C THR A 281 3.61 26.46 -8.06
N ASP A 282 4.30 25.39 -7.70
CA ASP A 282 5.06 25.27 -6.45
C ASP A 282 6.51 24.89 -6.76
N ASN A 283 7.42 25.87 -6.66
CA ASN A 283 8.86 25.64 -6.91
C ASN A 283 9.52 24.68 -5.90
N GLY A 284 8.86 24.41 -4.77
CA GLY A 284 9.30 23.42 -3.79
C GLY A 284 8.96 21.98 -4.19
N ILE A 285 8.20 21.76 -5.27
CA ILE A 285 7.83 20.44 -5.78
C ILE A 285 8.37 20.27 -7.20
N ARG A 286 9.23 19.27 -7.40
CA ARG A 286 9.88 18.99 -8.68
C ARG A 286 9.66 17.53 -9.05
N ILE A 287 9.28 17.29 -10.30
CA ILE A 287 8.91 15.97 -10.79
C ILE A 287 9.77 15.62 -12.00
N HIS A 288 10.42 14.47 -11.92
CA HIS A 288 11.33 13.93 -12.90
C HIS A 288 10.77 12.62 -13.44
N HIS A 289 10.34 12.62 -14.69
CA HIS A 289 9.78 11.43 -15.32
C HIS A 289 10.89 10.54 -15.89
N VAL A 290 10.74 9.22 -15.75
CA VAL A 290 11.65 8.20 -16.29
C VAL A 290 10.84 7.16 -17.05
N LEU A 291 11.21 6.87 -18.30
CA LEU A 291 10.48 5.93 -19.16
C LEU A 291 11.38 4.81 -19.67
N ASN A 292 10.87 3.57 -19.68
CA ASN A 292 11.55 2.47 -20.38
C ASN A 292 11.49 2.65 -21.90
N ASN A 293 10.32 3.04 -22.41
CA ASN A 293 10.02 3.19 -23.83
C ASN A 293 9.62 4.66 -24.11
N PRO A 294 10.59 5.59 -24.13
CA PRO A 294 10.30 7.00 -24.38
C PRO A 294 9.93 7.28 -25.85
N PRO A 295 9.14 8.34 -26.13
CA PRO A 295 8.98 8.88 -27.49
C PRO A 295 10.29 9.52 -27.99
N GLU A 296 10.41 9.75 -29.31
CA GLU A 296 11.64 10.26 -29.96
C GLU A 296 12.18 11.58 -29.38
N ASN A 297 11.33 12.42 -28.79
CA ASN A 297 11.70 13.74 -28.24
C ASN A 297 11.62 13.81 -26.71
N TRP A 298 11.82 12.68 -26.02
CA TRP A 298 11.79 12.62 -24.57
C TRP A 298 13.00 13.30 -23.92
N SER A 299 12.73 14.23 -23.01
CA SER A 299 13.76 14.97 -22.25
C SER A 299 13.97 14.46 -20.82
N GLY A 300 13.16 13.50 -20.38
CA GLY A 300 13.27 12.88 -19.06
C GLY A 300 14.33 11.77 -18.99
N GLY A 301 14.31 11.00 -17.90
CA GLY A 301 15.16 9.82 -17.78
C GLY A 301 14.72 8.68 -18.70
N VAL A 302 15.68 7.85 -19.10
CA VAL A 302 15.44 6.71 -19.99
C VAL A 302 15.93 5.43 -19.34
N GLY A 303 15.14 4.36 -19.45
CA GLY A 303 15.43 3.05 -18.87
C GLY A 303 14.91 2.92 -17.44
N PHE A 304 15.63 2.15 -16.62
CA PHE A 304 15.32 2.01 -15.19
C PHE A 304 15.95 3.15 -14.40
N VAL A 305 15.32 3.49 -13.26
CA VAL A 305 15.90 4.42 -12.28
C VAL A 305 17.24 3.87 -11.82
N ASN A 306 18.27 4.72 -11.82
CA ASN A 306 19.64 4.35 -11.47
C ASN A 306 20.29 5.37 -10.51
N SER A 307 21.51 5.07 -10.06
CA SER A 307 22.26 5.91 -9.11
C SER A 307 22.52 7.33 -9.63
N ASP A 308 22.75 7.50 -10.92
CA ASP A 308 23.03 8.80 -11.52
C ASP A 308 21.79 9.69 -11.50
N MET A 309 20.63 9.13 -11.84
CA MET A 309 19.35 9.83 -11.76
C MET A 309 19.04 10.25 -10.32
N ILE A 310 19.20 9.34 -9.35
CA ILE A 310 18.97 9.63 -7.93
C ILE A 310 19.92 10.72 -7.45
N SER A 311 21.22 10.60 -7.75
CA SER A 311 22.24 11.58 -7.33
C SER A 311 22.03 12.96 -7.95
N ARG A 312 21.48 13.01 -9.17
CA ARG A 312 21.23 14.25 -9.90
C ARG A 312 19.98 14.97 -9.42
N TRP A 313 18.92 14.23 -9.14
CA TRP A 313 17.59 14.80 -8.95
C TRP A 313 17.07 14.77 -7.51
N LEU A 314 17.47 13.78 -6.70
CA LEU A 314 17.00 13.69 -5.31
C LEU A 314 17.94 14.43 -4.35
N PRO A 315 17.45 14.85 -3.16
CA PRO A 315 18.30 15.43 -2.14
C PRO A 315 19.43 14.49 -1.72
N LYS A 316 20.58 15.05 -1.35
CA LYS A 316 21.68 14.27 -0.75
C LYS A 316 21.29 13.75 0.64
N PRO A 317 21.91 12.64 1.12
CA PRO A 317 21.69 12.15 2.46
C PRO A 317 21.96 13.24 3.52
N ALA A 318 20.97 13.45 4.38
CA ALA A 318 21.07 14.33 5.54
C ALA A 318 20.06 13.89 6.63
N PRO A 319 20.26 14.25 7.91
CA PRO A 319 19.35 13.87 8.99
C PRO A 319 17.91 14.37 8.82
N ASP A 320 17.74 15.47 8.08
CA ASP A 320 16.46 16.15 7.82
C ASP A 320 15.91 15.86 6.40
N VAL A 321 16.38 14.77 5.78
CA VAL A 321 15.93 14.29 4.46
C VAL A 321 15.37 12.88 4.62
N LYS A 322 14.28 12.58 3.90
CA LYS A 322 13.73 11.22 3.84
C LYS A 322 13.48 10.79 2.40
N ILE A 323 13.82 9.55 2.08
CA ILE A 323 13.47 8.89 0.84
C ILE A 323 12.19 8.09 1.01
N LEU A 324 11.22 8.27 0.12
CA LEU A 324 9.99 7.50 0.08
C LEU A 324 9.93 6.65 -1.19
N LEU A 325 9.63 5.36 -1.04
CA LEU A 325 9.60 4.39 -2.14
C LEU A 325 8.21 3.74 -2.24
N CYS A 326 7.64 3.64 -3.45
CA CYS A 326 6.45 2.83 -3.68
C CYS A 326 6.35 2.42 -5.16
N GLY A 327 6.12 1.13 -5.43
CA GLY A 327 6.18 0.57 -6.78
C GLY A 327 6.34 -0.95 -6.75
N PRO A 328 6.58 -1.57 -7.92
CA PRO A 328 6.73 -3.03 -8.01
C PRO A 328 7.87 -3.57 -7.12
N PRO A 329 7.74 -4.77 -6.52
CA PRO A 329 8.74 -5.31 -5.60
C PRO A 329 10.19 -5.33 -6.15
N PRO A 330 10.46 -5.69 -7.42
CA PRO A 330 11.82 -5.64 -7.96
C PRO A 330 12.40 -4.23 -7.98
N MET A 331 11.57 -3.21 -8.28
CA MET A 331 11.97 -1.82 -8.25
C MET A 331 12.31 -1.38 -6.82
N ILE A 332 11.47 -1.71 -5.84
CA ILE A 332 11.70 -1.35 -4.43
C ILE A 332 13.00 -1.97 -3.92
N SER A 333 13.23 -3.25 -4.19
CA SER A 333 14.46 -3.94 -3.80
C SER A 333 15.71 -3.27 -4.40
N ALA A 334 15.67 -2.91 -5.70
CA ALA A 334 16.76 -2.20 -6.36
C ALA A 334 16.98 -0.78 -5.77
N MET A 335 15.91 -0.04 -5.46
CA MET A 335 16.00 1.32 -4.94
C MET A 335 16.51 1.37 -3.49
N LYS A 336 16.14 0.39 -2.64
CA LYS A 336 16.72 0.25 -1.30
C LYS A 336 18.25 0.08 -1.36
N LYS A 337 18.75 -0.79 -2.24
CA LYS A 337 20.20 -1.00 -2.44
C LYS A 337 20.90 0.22 -3.03
N THR A 338 20.28 0.87 -4.01
CA THR A 338 20.86 2.05 -4.67
C THR A 338 20.94 3.25 -3.74
N THR A 339 19.92 3.47 -2.90
CA THR A 339 19.95 4.57 -1.92
C THR A 339 20.99 4.30 -0.83
N GLU A 340 21.13 3.06 -0.36
CA GLU A 340 22.20 2.69 0.57
C GLU A 340 23.59 2.96 -0.01
N SER A 341 23.84 2.59 -1.28
CA SER A 341 25.13 2.85 -1.93
C SER A 341 25.44 4.34 -2.15
N LEU A 342 24.43 5.19 -2.13
CA LEU A 342 24.54 6.65 -2.20
C LEU A 342 24.67 7.31 -0.82
N GLY A 343 24.73 6.53 0.26
CA GLY A 343 25.00 7.01 1.62
C GLY A 343 23.76 7.32 2.45
N PHE A 344 22.57 6.90 2.02
CA PHE A 344 21.40 6.88 2.91
C PHE A 344 21.49 5.71 3.89
N ASN A 345 20.83 5.84 5.04
CA ASN A 345 20.73 4.75 6.01
C ASN A 345 20.06 3.54 5.37
N LYS A 346 20.61 2.35 5.67
CA LYS A 346 20.06 1.07 5.21
C LYS A 346 18.56 0.99 5.53
N ALA A 347 17.75 0.75 4.51
CA ALA A 347 16.32 0.55 4.67
C ALA A 347 16.04 -0.75 5.45
N ARG A 348 15.06 -0.71 6.35
CA ARG A 348 14.56 -1.92 7.01
C ARG A 348 13.73 -2.79 6.04
N PRO A 349 13.52 -4.08 6.37
CA PRO A 349 12.53 -4.91 5.69
C PRO A 349 11.15 -4.26 5.75
N ALA A 350 10.62 -4.09 6.96
CA ALA A 350 9.44 -3.29 7.27
C ALA A 350 9.83 -1.87 7.73
N SER A 351 9.39 -0.86 6.99
CA SER A 351 9.73 0.53 7.28
C SER A 351 9.01 1.06 8.52
N LYS A 352 9.74 1.84 9.31
CA LYS A 352 9.22 2.61 10.44
C LYS A 352 9.24 4.09 10.14
N LEU A 353 8.38 4.86 10.81
CA LEU A 353 8.23 6.29 10.56
C LEU A 353 9.55 7.05 10.65
N GLU A 354 10.44 6.67 11.56
CA GLU A 354 11.75 7.29 11.77
C GLU A 354 12.78 6.99 10.66
N ASP A 355 12.57 5.95 9.86
CA ASP A 355 13.60 5.47 8.92
C ASP A 355 13.86 6.48 7.80
N GLN A 356 15.14 6.76 7.51
CA GLN A 356 15.51 7.70 6.45
C GLN A 356 15.05 7.25 5.06
N VAL A 357 14.95 5.93 4.83
CA VAL A 357 14.38 5.34 3.62
C VAL A 357 13.15 4.54 4.01
N PHE A 358 11.98 5.01 3.58
CA PHE A 358 10.67 4.42 3.89
C PHE A 358 10.06 3.83 2.61
N SER A 359 9.72 2.55 2.64
CA SER A 359 8.91 1.90 1.60
C SER A 359 7.48 1.76 2.11
N PHE A 360 6.53 2.21 1.30
CA PHE A 360 5.09 2.03 1.56
C PHE A 360 4.63 0.59 1.41
#